data_AF-A0A512JAT6-F1
#
_entry.id   AF-A0A512JAT6-F1
#
_cell.length_a   1.000
_cell.length_b   1.000
_cell.length_c   1.000
_cell.angle_alpha   90.00
_cell.angle_beta   90.00
_cell.angle_gamma   90.00
#
_symmetry.space_group_name_H-M   'P 1'
#
loop_
_entity.id
_entity.type
_entity.pdbx_description
1 polymer ?
#
loop_
_entity_poly.entity_id
_entity_poly.type
_entity_poly.pdbx_seq_one_letter_code
_entity_poly.pdbx_strand_id
1 'polypeptide(L)'
;MQAAGQLTVGKFAPRLTIQAGARTARERRKTGGNIMRTFVYAAILGAGALVALPALAYDGTKCKAPGNCWEPKPGFPEKIAGSKYDPKHDPKELNKQAESIKGMEERNRKRVENARKTGKFEYDVSKISAN
;
A
#
# COMPACT_ATOMS: atom_id res chain seq x y z
N MET A 1 11.41 -6.83 48.57
CA MET A 1 11.55 -7.87 49.62
C MET A 1 12.58 -8.88 49.15
N GLN A 2 13.78 -8.80 49.73
CA GLN A 2 14.90 -9.70 49.50
C GLN A 2 14.62 -11.03 50.23
N ALA A 3 14.90 -12.16 49.61
CA ALA A 3 14.98 -13.44 50.29
C ALA A 3 16.43 -13.92 50.26
N ALA A 4 16.98 -14.04 51.46
CA ALA A 4 18.31 -14.52 51.79
C ALA A 4 18.42 -16.05 51.65
N GLY A 5 19.65 -16.56 51.63
CA GLY A 5 19.89 -17.98 51.90
C GLY A 5 21.29 -18.47 51.51
N GLN A 6 22.28 -18.18 52.34
CA GLN A 6 23.56 -18.91 52.37
C GLN A 6 23.43 -20.01 53.43
N LEU A 7 23.74 -21.26 53.09
CA LEU A 7 24.01 -22.31 54.09
C LEU A 7 25.13 -23.24 53.60
N THR A 8 25.98 -23.62 54.54
CA THR A 8 27.28 -24.27 54.41
C THR A 8 27.21 -25.78 54.68
N VAL A 9 28.36 -26.43 54.45
CA VAL A 9 28.89 -27.65 55.11
C VAL A 9 28.77 -28.99 54.35
N GLY A 10 29.92 -29.52 53.92
CA GLY A 10 30.45 -30.77 54.48
C GLY A 10 30.45 -32.07 53.64
N LYS A 11 31.66 -32.44 53.18
CA LYS A 11 32.40 -33.70 53.45
C LYS A 11 31.89 -35.07 52.90
N PHE A 12 32.88 -35.84 52.40
CA PHE A 12 32.98 -37.30 52.15
C PHE A 12 32.59 -37.89 50.77
N ALA A 13 33.63 -38.27 50.00
CA ALA A 13 33.93 -39.48 49.19
C ALA A 13 32.78 -40.25 48.45
N PRO A 14 33.01 -41.01 47.34
CA PRO A 14 34.26 -41.65 46.92
C PRO A 14 34.60 -41.63 45.41
N ARG A 15 35.84 -42.08 45.13
CA ARG A 15 36.39 -42.67 43.90
C ARG A 15 35.35 -43.10 42.87
N LEU A 16 35.22 -42.34 41.78
CA LEU A 16 34.53 -42.78 40.58
C LEU A 16 35.53 -43.37 39.58
N THR A 17 35.39 -44.67 39.41
CA THR A 17 36.03 -45.52 38.41
C THR A 17 35.89 -44.92 37.01
N ILE A 18 37.01 -44.82 36.29
CA ILE A 18 37.03 -44.57 34.85
C ILE A 18 36.34 -45.76 34.18
N GLN A 19 35.11 -45.57 33.69
CA GLN A 19 34.55 -46.39 32.62
C GLN A 19 34.65 -45.58 31.33
N ALA A 20 35.69 -45.87 30.55
CA ALA A 20 35.75 -45.55 29.14
C ALA A 20 34.68 -46.37 28.41
N GLY A 21 33.43 -45.91 28.49
CA GLY A 21 32.35 -46.39 27.65
C GLY A 21 32.50 -45.79 26.26
N ALA A 22 32.99 -46.57 25.31
CA ALA A 22 32.96 -46.24 23.89
C ALA A 22 31.51 -45.93 23.50
N ARG A 23 31.15 -44.64 23.42
CA ARG A 23 29.91 -44.23 22.76
C ARG A 23 30.11 -44.46 21.27
N THR A 24 29.61 -45.61 20.86
CA THR A 24 29.33 -45.98 19.49
C THR A 24 28.68 -44.79 18.75
N ALA A 25 29.12 -44.57 17.52
CA ALA A 25 28.68 -43.53 16.61
C ALA A 25 27.20 -43.69 16.19
N ARG A 26 26.28 -43.58 17.15
CA ARG A 26 24.83 -43.66 16.94
C ARG A 26 24.12 -42.46 17.57
N GLU A 27 24.68 -41.27 17.39
CA GLU A 27 23.96 -40.02 17.75
C GLU A 27 24.31 -38.83 16.84
N ARG A 28 24.72 -39.11 15.58
CA ARG A 28 24.81 -38.10 14.50
C ARG A 28 23.84 -38.42 13.37
N ARG A 29 22.57 -38.61 13.69
CA ARG A 29 21.55 -38.81 12.64
C ARG A 29 20.23 -38.09 12.98
N LYS A 30 20.29 -36.80 13.35
CA LYS A 30 19.08 -35.96 13.46
C LYS A 30 19.26 -34.47 13.10
N THR A 31 20.33 -34.10 12.39
CA THR A 31 20.58 -32.72 11.94
C THR A 31 20.56 -32.52 10.42
N GLY A 32 20.33 -33.58 9.63
CA GLY A 32 20.31 -33.50 8.17
C GLY A 32 19.02 -32.93 7.56
N GLY A 33 17.88 -33.05 8.25
CA GLY A 33 16.58 -32.61 7.73
C GLY A 33 16.28 -31.12 7.90
N ASN A 34 16.97 -30.43 8.83
CA ASN A 34 16.72 -29.02 9.12
C ASN A 34 17.49 -28.08 8.21
N ILE A 35 18.69 -28.46 7.75
CA ILE A 35 19.53 -27.59 6.90
C ILE A 35 18.86 -27.36 5.53
N MET A 36 18.36 -28.42 4.89
CA MET A 36 17.63 -28.31 3.62
C MET A 36 16.36 -27.47 3.76
N ARG A 37 15.61 -27.64 4.87
CA ARG A 37 14.42 -26.83 5.17
C ARG A 37 14.77 -25.36 5.39
N THR A 38 15.82 -25.07 6.15
CA THR A 38 16.29 -23.69 6.37
C THR A 38 16.73 -23.03 5.07
N PHE A 39 17.42 -23.76 4.16
CA PHE A 39 17.75 -23.23 2.84
C PHE A 39 16.52 -22.98 1.97
N VAL A 40 15.52 -23.87 2.01
CA VAL A 40 14.25 -23.67 1.30
C VAL A 40 13.49 -22.46 1.85
N TYR A 41 13.41 -22.28 3.18
CA TYR A 41 12.78 -21.10 3.77
C TYR A 41 13.54 -19.81 3.46
N ALA A 42 14.87 -19.83 3.52
CA ALA A 42 15.71 -18.69 3.14
C ALA A 42 15.56 -18.34 1.66
N ALA A 43 15.46 -19.34 0.78
CA ALA A 43 15.21 -19.14 -0.65
C ALA A 43 13.80 -18.58 -0.92
N ILE A 44 12.77 -19.04 -0.22
CA ILE A 44 11.40 -18.51 -0.34
C ILE A 44 11.33 -17.05 0.14
N LEU A 45 11.95 -16.73 1.28
CA LEU A 45 12.01 -15.34 1.79
C LEU A 45 12.83 -14.42 0.87
N GLY A 46 13.98 -14.89 0.39
CA GLY A 46 14.82 -14.15 -0.55
C GLY A 46 14.14 -13.93 -1.91
N ALA A 47 13.45 -14.94 -2.45
CA ALA A 47 12.70 -14.81 -3.69
C ALA A 47 11.48 -13.89 -3.53
N GLY A 48 10.76 -13.95 -2.40
CA GLY A 48 9.63 -13.07 -2.12
C GLY A 48 10.00 -11.59 -2.04
N ALA A 49 11.17 -11.26 -1.51
CA ALA A 49 11.66 -9.88 -1.45
C ALA A 49 11.93 -9.27 -2.84
N LEU A 50 12.35 -10.08 -3.83
CA LEU A 50 12.60 -9.62 -5.19
C LEU A 50 11.32 -9.31 -5.97
N VAL A 51 10.19 -9.92 -5.62
CA VAL A 51 8.88 -9.66 -6.26
C VAL A 51 8.25 -8.33 -5.79
N ALA A 52 8.68 -7.80 -4.64
CA ALA A 52 8.17 -6.53 -4.09
C ALA A 52 8.87 -5.27 -4.66
N LEU A 53 10.01 -5.43 -5.35
CA LEU A 53 10.79 -4.33 -5.91
C LEU A 53 10.03 -3.37 -6.88
N PRO A 54 9.11 -3.81 -7.77
CA PRO A 54 8.42 -2.90 -8.68
C PRO A 54 7.46 -1.93 -7.97
N ALA A 55 7.04 -2.22 -6.73
CA ALA A 55 6.26 -1.29 -5.92
C ALA A 55 7.08 -0.05 -5.50
N LEU A 56 8.42 -0.14 -5.50
CA LEU A 56 9.33 0.97 -5.18
C LEU A 56 9.74 1.80 -6.40
N ALA A 57 9.33 1.42 -7.61
CA ALA A 57 9.83 2.09 -8.82
C ALA A 57 9.13 3.41 -9.15
N TYR A 58 7.98 3.68 -8.52
CA TYR A 58 7.33 5.00 -8.51
C TYR A 58 6.96 5.31 -7.05
N ASP A 59 7.84 6.04 -6.36
CA ASP A 59 7.71 6.38 -4.94
C ASP A 59 7.17 7.81 -4.70
N GLY A 60 6.99 8.59 -5.77
CA GLY A 60 6.47 9.95 -5.73
C GLY A 60 7.47 11.02 -5.27
N THR A 61 8.74 10.69 -5.09
CA THR A 61 9.77 11.62 -4.56
C THR A 61 10.55 12.37 -5.64
N LYS A 62 10.52 11.87 -6.89
CA LYS A 62 11.23 12.49 -8.02
C LYS A 62 10.31 13.45 -8.77
N CYS A 63 10.61 14.74 -8.67
CA CYS A 63 9.77 15.79 -9.25
C CYS A 63 10.43 16.43 -10.47
N LYS A 64 9.74 16.37 -11.63
CA LYS A 64 10.15 17.05 -12.88
C LYS A 64 10.11 18.57 -12.72
N ALA A 65 9.18 19.06 -11.91
CA ALA A 65 9.01 20.44 -11.48
C ALA A 65 8.28 20.45 -10.12
N PRO A 66 8.29 21.56 -9.36
CA PRO A 66 7.52 21.66 -8.12
C PRO A 66 6.04 21.29 -8.33
N GLY A 67 5.53 20.32 -7.57
CA GLY A 67 4.15 19.84 -7.67
C GLY A 67 3.89 18.83 -8.81
N ASN A 68 4.88 18.48 -9.63
CA ASN A 68 4.78 17.46 -10.66
C ASN A 68 5.82 16.36 -10.46
N CYS A 69 5.42 15.32 -9.73
CA CYS A 69 6.28 14.19 -9.38
C CYS A 69 5.83 12.87 -10.01
N TRP A 70 5.04 12.94 -11.10
CA TRP A 70 4.51 11.75 -11.75
C TRP A 70 5.55 11.08 -12.67
N GLU A 71 5.67 9.75 -12.53
CA GLU A 71 6.48 8.87 -13.39
C GLU A 71 5.68 7.61 -13.75
N PRO A 72 5.89 7.03 -14.94
CA PRO A 72 5.31 5.75 -15.31
C PRO A 72 5.97 4.63 -14.51
N LYS A 73 5.18 3.65 -14.06
CA LYS A 73 5.71 2.42 -13.46
C LYS A 73 6.51 1.62 -14.50
N PRO A 74 7.48 0.77 -14.09
CA PRO A 74 8.19 -0.10 -15.00
C PRO A 74 7.23 -0.94 -15.86
N GLY A 75 7.45 -0.92 -17.18
CA GLY A 75 6.59 -1.61 -18.15
C GLY A 75 5.34 -0.83 -18.60
N PHE A 76 5.12 0.39 -18.11
CA PHE A 76 4.04 1.29 -18.57
C PHE A 76 4.59 2.47 -19.37
N PRO A 77 3.85 2.99 -20.37
CA PRO A 77 4.31 4.09 -21.19
C PRO A 77 4.13 5.45 -20.50
N GLU A 78 4.99 6.41 -20.83
CA GLU A 78 4.87 7.82 -20.40
C GLU A 78 3.61 8.49 -20.97
N LYS A 79 3.23 8.15 -22.21
CA LYS A 79 2.02 8.62 -22.89
C LYS A 79 1.14 7.43 -23.24
N ILE A 80 -0.14 7.51 -22.88
CA ILE A 80 -1.10 6.41 -23.07
C ILE A 80 -1.84 6.46 -24.42
N ALA A 81 -1.84 7.60 -25.12
CA ALA A 81 -2.45 7.72 -26.45
C ALA A 81 -1.79 6.75 -27.45
N GLY A 82 -2.61 5.98 -28.17
CA GLY A 82 -2.16 4.94 -29.10
C GLY A 82 -1.64 3.65 -28.46
N SER A 83 -1.57 3.57 -27.13
CA SER A 83 -1.16 2.36 -26.40
C SER A 83 -2.34 1.42 -26.16
N LYS A 84 -2.07 0.21 -25.62
CA LYS A 84 -3.13 -0.69 -25.14
C LYS A 84 -3.92 -0.14 -23.94
N TYR A 85 -3.46 0.96 -23.34
CA TYR A 85 -4.09 1.67 -22.22
C TYR A 85 -4.77 2.98 -22.65
N ASP A 86 -4.91 3.24 -23.96
CA ASP A 86 -5.58 4.44 -24.48
C ASP A 86 -7.07 4.45 -24.08
N PRO A 87 -7.55 5.44 -23.31
CA PRO A 87 -8.94 5.49 -22.86
C PRO A 87 -9.92 5.91 -23.95
N LYS A 88 -9.45 6.47 -25.08
CA LYS A 88 -10.27 6.86 -26.25
C LYS A 88 -11.54 7.64 -25.89
N HIS A 89 -11.44 8.57 -24.95
CA HIS A 89 -12.57 9.40 -24.53
C HIS A 89 -13.16 10.17 -25.72
N ASP A 90 -14.49 10.12 -25.87
CA ASP A 90 -15.22 10.96 -26.82
C ASP A 90 -15.23 12.42 -26.31
N PRO A 91 -14.70 13.39 -27.08
CA PRO A 91 -14.76 14.81 -26.71
C PRO A 91 -16.17 15.31 -26.42
N LYS A 92 -17.20 14.77 -27.09
CA LYS A 92 -18.59 15.15 -26.85
C LYS A 92 -19.05 14.78 -25.45
N GLU A 93 -18.65 13.62 -24.95
CA GLU A 93 -18.99 13.18 -23.59
C GLU A 93 -18.24 13.99 -22.52
N LEU A 94 -16.95 14.27 -22.74
CA LEU A 94 -16.15 15.08 -21.81
C LEU A 94 -16.73 16.49 -21.61
N ASN A 95 -17.33 17.07 -22.65
CA ASN A 95 -17.86 18.43 -22.62
C ASN A 95 -19.22 18.57 -21.90
N LYS A 96 -19.99 17.49 -21.70
CA LYS A 96 -21.34 17.54 -21.10
C LYS A 96 -21.36 18.20 -19.71
N GLN A 97 -20.31 18.03 -18.92
CA GLN A 97 -20.23 18.63 -17.59
C GLN A 97 -20.21 20.16 -17.66
N ALA A 98 -19.39 20.72 -18.55
CA ALA A 98 -19.29 22.16 -18.75
C ALA A 98 -20.60 22.74 -19.33
N GLU A 99 -21.24 22.04 -20.26
CA GLU A 99 -22.53 22.44 -20.83
C GLU A 99 -23.65 22.43 -19.78
N SER A 100 -23.70 21.40 -18.94
CA SER A 100 -24.63 21.32 -17.81
C SER A 100 -24.45 22.51 -16.85
N ILE A 101 -23.21 22.83 -16.48
CA ILE A 101 -22.88 23.95 -15.61
C ILE A 101 -23.33 25.28 -16.23
N LYS A 102 -23.03 25.54 -17.51
CA LYS A 102 -23.51 26.75 -18.20
C LYS A 102 -25.04 26.87 -18.16
N GLY A 103 -25.74 25.75 -18.40
CA GLY A 103 -27.19 25.70 -18.29
C GLY A 103 -27.68 25.99 -16.86
N MET A 104 -26.98 25.49 -15.83
CA MET A 104 -27.31 25.78 -14.42
C MET A 104 -27.07 27.25 -14.07
N GLU A 105 -25.94 27.82 -14.48
CA GLU A 105 -25.58 29.22 -14.25
C GLU A 105 -26.57 30.19 -14.90
N GLU A 106 -26.96 29.92 -16.16
CA GLU A 106 -27.99 30.66 -16.89
C GLU A 106 -29.33 30.68 -16.11
N ARG A 107 -29.77 29.50 -15.63
CA ARG A 107 -31.02 29.38 -14.86
C ARG A 107 -30.91 30.09 -13.51
N ASN A 108 -29.77 29.98 -12.82
CA ASN A 108 -29.55 30.65 -11.54
C ASN A 108 -29.52 32.17 -11.69
N ARG A 109 -28.89 32.68 -12.75
CA ARG A 109 -28.90 34.11 -13.09
C ARG A 109 -30.33 34.63 -13.21
N LYS A 110 -31.19 33.95 -13.98
CA LYS A 110 -32.61 34.30 -14.14
C LYS A 110 -33.36 34.34 -12.81
N ARG A 111 -33.14 33.35 -11.93
CA ARG A 111 -33.76 33.29 -10.60
C ARG A 111 -33.36 34.47 -9.72
N VAL A 112 -32.06 34.75 -9.64
CA VAL A 112 -31.52 35.83 -8.79
C VAL A 112 -31.97 37.19 -9.31
N GLU A 113 -31.94 37.42 -10.62
CA GLU A 113 -32.42 38.67 -11.20
C GLU A 113 -33.90 38.92 -10.94
N ASN A 114 -34.75 37.89 -11.08
CA ASN A 114 -36.18 37.98 -10.78
C ASN A 114 -36.43 38.25 -9.28
N ALA A 115 -35.74 37.52 -8.40
CA ALA A 115 -35.85 37.71 -6.96
C ALA A 115 -35.44 39.13 -6.54
N ARG A 116 -34.40 39.69 -7.18
CA ARG A 116 -33.93 41.05 -6.94
C ARG A 116 -34.91 42.11 -7.43
N LYS A 117 -35.62 41.87 -8.53
CA LYS A 117 -36.63 42.79 -9.09
C LYS A 117 -37.96 42.75 -8.33
N THR A 118 -38.41 41.57 -7.93
CA THR A 118 -39.75 41.35 -7.36
C THR A 118 -39.78 41.25 -5.83
N GLY A 119 -38.62 41.02 -5.20
CA GLY A 119 -38.52 40.73 -3.77
C GLY A 119 -39.00 39.33 -3.37
N LYS A 120 -39.40 38.48 -4.32
CA LYS A 120 -39.87 37.10 -4.09
C LYS A 120 -39.04 36.11 -4.91
N PHE A 121 -38.58 35.04 -4.27
CA PHE A 121 -37.82 34.00 -4.95
C PHE A 121 -38.75 33.04 -5.70
N GLU A 122 -38.44 32.76 -6.97
CA GLU A 122 -39.09 31.74 -7.79
C GLU A 122 -38.01 30.81 -8.35
N TYR A 123 -38.19 29.50 -8.20
CA TYR A 123 -37.22 28.48 -8.63
C TYR A 123 -37.52 27.98 -10.05
N ASP A 124 -38.80 27.87 -10.39
CA ASP A 124 -39.24 27.42 -11.71
C ASP A 124 -39.05 28.56 -12.72
N VAL A 125 -38.02 28.43 -13.56
CA VAL A 125 -37.66 29.45 -14.55
C VAL A 125 -38.80 29.69 -15.56
N SER A 126 -39.66 28.68 -15.81
CA SER A 126 -40.79 28.84 -16.73
C SER A 126 -41.83 29.85 -16.22
N LYS A 127 -41.96 29.99 -14.90
CA LYS A 127 -42.84 30.98 -14.24
C LYS A 127 -42.24 32.38 -14.19
N ILE A 128 -40.91 32.50 -14.34
CA ILE A 128 -40.22 33.80 -14.40
C ILE A 128 -40.38 34.43 -15.79
N SER A 129 -40.26 33.61 -16.84
CA SER A 129 -40.33 34.07 -18.24
C SER A 129 -41.73 34.37 -18.77
N ALA A 130 -42.78 34.10 -17.99
CA ALA A 130 -44.17 34.35 -18.35
C ALA A 130 -44.70 35.72 -17.87
N ASN A 131 -43.88 36.50 -17.17
CA ASN A 131 -44.16 37.88 -16.72
C ASN A 131 -43.32 38.87 -17.53
#